data_AF-A0A961F244-F1
#
_entry.id   AF-A0A961F244-F1
#
_cell.length_a   1.000
_cell.length_b   1.000
_cell.length_c   1.000
_cell.angle_alpha   90.00
_cell.angle_beta   90.00
_cell.angle_gamma   90.00
#
_symmetry.space_group_name_H-M   'P 1'
#
loop_
_entity.id
_entity.type
_entity.pdbx_description
1 polymer ?
#
loop_
_entity_poly.entity_id
_entity_poly.type
_entity_poly.pdbx_seq_one_letter_code
_entity_poly.pdbx_strand_id
1 'polypeptide(L)'
;MHYEAPEHLITFRDWPDSSVREVLDLALKVKRARHYYQGAMSGRTLVMLFQKTSTRTRVSFEAAMTEMGGHGIYLDWNSSNFKLSKIKYETAYLSRNVAIIM
;
A
#
# COMPACT_ATOMS: atom_id res chain seq x y z
N MET A 1 -16.93 14.09 -13.09
CA MET A 1 -15.96 13.00 -12.87
C MET A 1 -16.58 12.06 -11.84
N HIS A 2 -16.95 10.85 -12.24
CA HIS A 2 -17.40 9.83 -11.29
C HIS A 2 -16.18 9.41 -10.48
N TYR A 3 -16.16 9.78 -9.20
CA TYR A 3 -15.16 9.29 -8.27
C TYR A 3 -15.68 7.94 -7.76
N GLU A 4 -15.27 6.85 -8.39
CA GLU A 4 -15.47 5.53 -7.79
C GLU A 4 -14.59 5.43 -6.55
N ALA A 5 -15.18 4.96 -5.45
CA ALA A 5 -14.42 4.73 -4.23
C ALA A 5 -13.30 3.72 -4.51
N PRO A 6 -12.07 3.96 -4.03
CA PRO A 6 -10.97 3.02 -4.23
C PRO A 6 -11.31 1.67 -3.59
N GLU A 7 -11.05 0.58 -4.31
CA GLU A 7 -11.22 -0.78 -3.79
C GLU A 7 -10.14 -1.08 -2.74
N HIS A 8 -10.55 -1.60 -1.59
CA HIS A 8 -9.65 -1.92 -0.48
C HIS A 8 -9.42 -3.43 -0.37
N LEU A 9 -8.18 -3.84 -0.05
CA LEU A 9 -7.83 -5.23 0.25
C LEU A 9 -7.69 -5.42 1.77
N ILE A 10 -8.81 -5.65 2.45
CA ILE A 10 -8.84 -5.94 3.91
C ILE A 10 -8.78 -7.46 4.15
N THR A 11 -9.51 -8.22 3.34
CA THR A 11 -9.54 -9.69 3.37
C THR A 11 -9.94 -10.23 2.00
N PHE A 12 -9.36 -11.36 1.60
CA PHE A 12 -9.73 -12.03 0.35
C PHE A 12 -11.15 -12.60 0.35
N ARG A 13 -11.80 -12.69 1.52
CA ARG A 13 -13.19 -13.17 1.64
C ARG A 13 -14.20 -12.23 1.00
N ASP A 14 -13.85 -10.94 0.90
CA ASP A 14 -14.74 -9.92 0.33
C ASP A 14 -14.56 -9.82 -1.20
N TRP A 15 -13.60 -10.56 -1.75
CA TRP A 15 -13.26 -10.54 -3.16
C TRP A 15 -13.88 -11.75 -3.87
N PRO A 16 -14.45 -11.58 -5.07
CA PRO A 16 -14.80 -12.70 -5.93
C PRO A 16 -13.56 -13.54 -6.24
N ASP A 17 -13.71 -14.86 -6.34
CA ASP A 17 -12.61 -15.75 -6.69
C ASP A 17 -11.90 -15.36 -8.00
N SER A 18 -12.64 -14.77 -8.96
CA SER A 18 -12.08 -14.26 -10.22
C SER A 18 -11.06 -13.14 -9.97
N SER A 19 -11.38 -12.19 -9.10
CA SER A 19 -10.49 -11.06 -8.76
C SER A 19 -9.24 -11.53 -8.03
N VAL A 20 -9.38 -12.54 -7.16
CA VAL A 20 -8.22 -13.16 -6.50
C VAL A 20 -7.30 -13.84 -7.52
N ARG A 21 -7.86 -14.60 -8.47
CA ARG A 21 -7.07 -15.23 -9.55
C ARG A 21 -6.38 -14.18 -10.42
N GLU A 22 -7.08 -13.10 -10.77
CA GLU A 22 -6.52 -12.02 -11.59
C GLU A 22 -5.32 -11.34 -10.92
N VAL A 23 -5.40 -11.03 -9.62
CA VAL A 23 -4.27 -10.46 -8.87
C VAL A 23 -3.10 -11.42 -8.78
N LEU A 24 -3.35 -12.72 -8.58
CA LEU A 24 -2.29 -13.73 -8.55
C LEU A 24 -1.61 -13.88 -9.92
N ASP A 25 -2.38 -13.86 -11.01
CA ASP A 25 -1.84 -13.89 -12.37
C ASP A 25 -1.01 -12.64 -12.67
N LEU A 26 -1.47 -11.46 -12.23
CA LEU A 26 -0.69 -10.22 -12.32
C LEU A 26 0.61 -10.32 -11.51
N ALA A 27 0.56 -10.83 -10.28
CA ALA A 27 1.75 -11.01 -9.44
C ALA A 27 2.79 -11.92 -10.12
N LEU A 28 2.36 -12.99 -10.80
CA LEU A 28 3.24 -13.86 -11.57
C LEU A 28 3.87 -13.13 -12.78
N LYS A 29 3.09 -12.30 -13.49
CA LYS A 29 3.59 -11.49 -14.61
C LYS A 29 4.63 -10.48 -14.13
N VAL A 30 4.35 -9.74 -13.06
CA VAL A 30 5.27 -8.78 -12.45
C VAL A 30 6.55 -9.48 -12.00
N LYS A 31 6.45 -10.64 -11.33
CA LYS A 31 7.61 -11.41 -10.87
C LYS A 31 8.53 -11.83 -12.03
N ARG A 32 7.97 -12.24 -13.17
CA ARG A 32 8.74 -12.68 -14.35
C ARG A 32 9.40 -11.52 -15.10
N ALA A 33 8.81 -10.33 -15.04
CA ALA A 33 9.21 -9.24 -15.92
C ALA A 33 9.17 -7.87 -15.22
N ARG A 34 9.86 -7.78 -14.08
CA ARG A 34 9.83 -6.61 -13.17
C ARG A 34 10.16 -5.28 -13.85
N HIS A 35 11.07 -5.30 -14.83
CA HIS A 35 11.50 -4.11 -15.54
C HIS A 35 10.36 -3.39 -16.30
N TYR A 36 9.35 -4.11 -16.81
CA TYR A 36 8.20 -3.49 -17.49
C TYR A 36 7.30 -2.67 -16.56
N TYR A 37 7.42 -2.87 -15.25
CA TYR A 37 6.62 -2.18 -14.24
C TYR A 37 7.41 -1.07 -13.54
N GLN A 38 8.64 -0.79 -13.98
CA GLN A 38 9.43 0.36 -13.51
C GLN A 38 8.69 1.64 -13.91
N GLY A 39 8.20 2.37 -12.91
CA GLY A 39 7.39 3.59 -13.10
C GLY A 39 5.89 3.41 -12.90
N ALA A 40 5.38 2.19 -12.68
CA ALA A 40 3.97 1.95 -12.40
C ALA A 40 3.44 2.69 -11.16
N MET A 41 4.34 3.05 -10.23
CA MET A 41 4.07 3.84 -9.03
C MET A 41 4.81 5.19 -9.05
N SER A 42 5.20 5.69 -10.22
CA SER A 42 5.93 6.96 -10.33
C SER A 42 5.19 8.12 -9.67
N GLY A 43 5.88 8.83 -8.77
CA GLY A 43 5.31 9.95 -8.02
C GLY A 43 4.24 9.55 -6.99
N ARG A 44 3.99 8.25 -6.76
CA ARG A 44 3.05 7.77 -5.75
C ARG A 44 3.78 7.48 -4.44
N THR A 45 3.15 7.89 -3.34
CA THR A 45 3.62 7.61 -1.98
C THR A 45 2.71 6.61 -1.30
N LEU A 46 3.31 5.56 -0.75
CA LEU A 46 2.69 4.59 0.16
C LEU A 46 3.13 4.92 1.58
N VAL A 47 2.19 5.03 2.52
CA VAL A 47 2.51 4.98 3.95
C VAL A 47 2.19 3.60 4.51
N MET A 48 3.09 3.10 5.34
CA MET A 48 3.00 1.80 6.00
C MET A 48 2.89 2.01 7.51
N LEU A 49 1.68 1.90 8.07
CA LEU A 49 1.40 2.10 9.48
C LEU A 49 1.49 0.78 10.25
N PHE A 50 2.60 0.57 10.98
CA PHE A 50 2.82 -0.65 11.75
C PHE A 50 2.44 -0.47 13.22
N GLN A 51 1.43 -1.20 13.68
CA GLN A 51 1.20 -1.44 15.12
C GLN A 51 2.05 -2.57 15.69
N LYS A 52 2.42 -3.53 14.84
CA LYS A 52 3.33 -4.64 15.15
C LYS A 52 4.39 -4.71 14.06
N THR A 53 5.66 -4.72 14.43
CA THR A 53 6.76 -4.76 13.47
C THR A 53 6.75 -6.05 12.65
N SER A 54 7.03 -5.95 11.35
CA SER A 54 7.22 -7.11 10.47
C SER A 54 8.29 -6.83 9.41
N THR A 55 9.40 -7.57 9.47
CA THR A 55 10.51 -7.43 8.51
C THR A 55 10.07 -7.73 7.08
N ARG A 56 9.40 -8.87 6.88
CA ARG A 56 9.01 -9.31 5.53
C ARG A 56 7.98 -8.39 4.90
N THR A 57 7.02 -7.91 5.68
CA THR A 57 6.00 -6.98 5.18
C THR A 57 6.66 -5.66 4.78
N ARG A 58 7.45 -5.04 5.67
CA ARG A 58 8.12 -3.77 5.37
C ARG A 58 9.00 -3.88 4.14
N VAL A 59 9.93 -4.83 4.12
CA VAL A 59 10.89 -4.98 3.01
C VAL A 59 10.16 -5.23 1.69
N SER A 60 9.09 -6.04 1.69
CA SER A 60 8.35 -6.33 0.45
C SER A 60 7.68 -5.08 -0.12
N PHE A 61 7.00 -4.28 0.71
CA PHE A 61 6.33 -3.05 0.25
C PHE A 61 7.33 -1.97 -0.14
N GLU A 62 8.38 -1.75 0.65
CA GLU A 62 9.39 -0.72 0.41
C GLU A 62 10.20 -1.01 -0.87
N ALA A 63 10.61 -2.27 -1.08
CA ALA A 63 11.25 -2.70 -2.31
C ALA A 63 10.31 -2.57 -3.53
N ALA A 64 9.05 -3.02 -3.40
CA ALA A 64 8.08 -2.93 -4.48
C ALA A 64 7.82 -1.48 -4.90
N MET A 65 7.63 -0.56 -3.95
CA MET A 65 7.47 0.87 -4.25
C MET A 65 8.70 1.43 -4.95
N THR A 66 9.90 1.17 -4.42
CA THR A 66 11.16 1.66 -4.99
C THR A 66 11.34 1.16 -6.43
N GLU A 67 11.16 -0.13 -6.68
CA GLU A 67 11.33 -0.72 -8.00
C GLU A 67 10.29 -0.24 -9.01
N MET A 68 9.07 0.06 -8.56
CA MET A 68 8.01 0.62 -9.40
C MET A 68 8.09 2.16 -9.51
N GLY A 69 9.12 2.80 -8.96
CA GLY A 69 9.38 4.24 -9.08
C GLY A 69 8.59 5.13 -8.10
N GLY A 70 7.95 4.53 -7.10
CA GLY A 70 7.27 5.24 -6.01
C GLY A 70 8.11 5.31 -4.74
N HIS A 71 7.52 5.85 -3.68
CA HIS A 71 8.17 6.02 -2.38
C HIS A 71 7.36 5.39 -1.25
N GLY A 72 8.02 4.65 -0.37
CA GLY A 72 7.43 4.06 0.83
C GLY A 72 7.83 4.82 2.09
N ILE A 73 6.86 5.20 2.92
CA ILE A 73 7.07 5.80 4.24
C ILE A 73 6.76 4.75 5.30
N TYR A 74 7.75 4.41 6.12
CA TYR A 74 7.53 3.60 7.31
C TYR A 74 7.04 4.49 8.46
N LEU A 75 5.88 4.14 9.04
CA LEU A 75 5.32 4.81 10.20
C LEU A 75 5.06 3.79 11.31
N ASP A 76 5.80 3.90 12.40
CA ASP A 76 5.54 3.09 13.59
C ASP A 76 4.46 3.76 14.45
N TRP A 77 3.47 2.98 14.86
CA TRP A 77 2.33 3.48 15.64
C TRP A 77 2.78 4.07 16.99
N ASN A 78 3.72 3.40 17.67
CA ASN A 78 4.11 3.75 19.03
C ASN A 78 4.97 5.01 19.10
N SER A 79 5.63 5.37 18.00
CA SER A 79 6.51 6.53 17.87
C SER A 79 5.91 7.67 17.03
N SER A 80 4.61 7.61 16.70
CA SER A 80 3.91 8.66 15.95
C SER A 80 2.76 9.28 16.74
N ASN A 81 2.16 10.35 16.19
CA ASN A 81 1.00 11.01 16.80
C ASN A 81 -0.25 10.13 16.87
N PHE A 82 -0.27 8.96 16.21
CA PHE A 82 -1.34 7.97 16.36
C PHE A 82 -1.56 7.50 17.81
N LYS A 83 -0.53 7.60 18.66
CA LYS A 83 -0.65 7.30 20.11
C LYS A 83 -1.22 8.45 20.92
N LEU A 84 -1.11 9.69 20.44
CA LEU A 84 -1.37 10.91 21.21
C LEU A 84 -2.65 11.62 20.77
N SER A 85 -2.98 11.57 19.48
CA SER A 85 -4.12 12.27 18.89
C SER A 85 -5.27 11.31 18.58
N LYS A 86 -6.43 11.86 18.18
CA LYS A 86 -7.55 11.03 17.75
C LYS A 86 -7.23 10.44 16.38
N ILE A 87 -7.44 9.13 16.23
CA ILE A 87 -7.18 8.39 14.99
C ILE A 87 -7.75 9.08 13.73
N LYS A 88 -8.95 9.67 13.84
CA LYS A 88 -9.61 10.37 12.73
C LYS A 88 -8.81 11.55 12.15
N TYR A 89 -7.97 12.20 12.95
CA TYR A 89 -7.16 13.34 12.48
C TYR A 89 -5.95 12.84 11.71
N GLU A 90 -5.26 11.84 12.25
CA GLU A 90 -4.09 11.25 11.59
C GLU A 90 -4.50 10.53 10.30
N THR A 91 -5.59 9.74 10.31
CA THR A 91 -6.07 9.06 9.09
C THR A 91 -6.52 10.06 8.03
N ALA A 92 -7.25 11.12 8.40
CA ALA A 92 -7.62 12.16 7.45
C ALA A 92 -6.40 12.89 6.86
N TYR A 93 -5.33 13.08 7.65
CA TYR A 93 -4.08 13.63 7.15
C TYR A 93 -3.40 12.68 6.17
N LEU A 94 -3.25 11.39 6.52
CA LEU A 94 -2.67 10.39 5.63
C LEU A 94 -3.45 10.29 4.32
N SER A 95 -4.78 10.16 4.37
CA SER A 95 -5.63 10.04 3.18
C SER A 95 -5.53 11.22 2.20
N ARG A 96 -5.09 12.41 2.66
CA ARG A 96 -4.91 13.59 1.81
C ARG A 96 -3.52 13.71 1.19
N ASN A 97 -2.51 13.09 1.81
CA ASN A 97 -1.11 13.31 1.46
C ASN A 97 -0.43 12.09 0.84
N VAL A 98 -1.05 10.91 0.93
CA VAL A 98 -0.51 9.67 0.35
C VAL A 98 -1.51 9.05 -0.62
N ALA A 99 -0.98 8.32 -1.60
CA ALA A 99 -1.81 7.61 -2.56
C ALA A 99 -2.34 6.28 -2.01
N ILE A 100 -1.58 5.65 -1.10
CA ILE A 100 -1.86 4.31 -0.58
C ILE A 100 -1.52 4.27 0.90
N ILE A 101 -2.36 3.59 1.69
CA ILE A 101 -2.14 3.30 3.11
C ILE A 101 -2.13 1.78 3.28
N MET A 102 -1.07 1.25 3.90
CA MET A 102 -0.96 -0.14 4.37
C MET A 102 -0.93 -0.17 5.89
#